data_AF-A0A645GAD1-F1
#
_entry.id   AF-A0A645GAD1-F1
#
_cell.length_a   1.000
_cell.length_b   1.000
_cell.length_c   1.000
_cell.angle_alpha   90.00
_cell.angle_beta   90.00
_cell.angle_gamma   90.00
#
_symmetry.space_group_name_H-M   'P 1'
#
loop_
_entity.id
_entity.type
_entity.pdbx_description
1 polymer ?
#
loop_
_entity_poly.entity_id
_entity_poly.type
_entity_poly.pdbx_seq_one_letter_code
_entity_poly.pdbx_strand_id
1 'polypeptide(L)'
;MLRKGDILIKRLNPGSVIYFESIGADTIASQNLFVIRAKNDMVLSSYLGYLLEQPAILAQFSQLSGSVSAIRALSVKALSKLELPCVSMEQQRAIGELWLLSKKRQHLLREYAQQSERLMAALYSEILK
;
A
#
# COMPACT_ATOMS: atom_id res chain seq x y z
N MET A 1 -17.26 -4.08 1.73
CA MET A 1 -16.83 -3.08 2.71
C MET A 1 -15.41 -3.37 3.15
N LEU A 2 -14.62 -2.31 3.29
CA LEU A 2 -13.26 -2.37 3.84
C LEU A 2 -13.30 -2.48 5.35
N ARG A 3 -12.28 -3.15 5.90
CA ARG A 3 -12.09 -3.36 7.33
C ARG A 3 -10.66 -3.01 7.70
N LYS A 4 -10.45 -2.51 8.92
CA LYS A 4 -9.10 -2.26 9.44
C LYS A 4 -8.22 -3.50 9.23
N GLY A 5 -7.03 -3.30 8.69
CA GLY A 5 -6.10 -4.37 8.36
C GLY A 5 -6.26 -4.95 6.95
N ASP A 6 -7.21 -4.48 6.15
CA ASP A 6 -7.25 -4.77 4.73
C ASP A 6 -6.05 -4.11 4.03
N ILE A 7 -5.45 -4.85 3.10
CA ILE A 7 -4.35 -4.36 2.26
C ILE A 7 -4.92 -4.04 0.89
N LEU A 8 -4.66 -2.82 0.41
CA LEU A 8 -5.11 -2.35 -0.89
C LEU A 8 -3.93 -2.26 -1.86
N ILE A 9 -4.14 -2.83 -3.05
CA ILE A 9 -3.18 -2.76 -4.16
C ILE A 9 -3.92 -2.34 -5.42
N LYS A 10 -3.31 -1.45 -6.21
CA LYS A 10 -3.86 -1.09 -7.53
C LYS A 10 -3.86 -2.30 -8.45
N ARG A 11 -5.00 -2.56 -9.10
CA ARG A 11 -5.10 -3.59 -10.14
C ARG A 11 -4.21 -3.25 -11.34
N LEU A 12 -4.17 -1.97 -11.72
CA LEU A 12 -3.40 -1.49 -12.86
C LEU A 12 -2.11 -0.82 -12.38
N ASN A 13 -0.98 -1.22 -12.95
CA ASN A 13 0.35 -0.70 -12.62
C ASN A 13 0.59 -0.63 -11.09
N PRO A 14 0.53 -1.77 -10.38
CA PRO A 14 0.77 -1.82 -8.94
C PRO A 14 2.19 -1.33 -8.64
N GLY A 15 2.29 -0.25 -7.85
CA GLY A 15 3.59 0.32 -7.44
C GLY A 15 3.67 0.66 -5.95
N SER A 16 2.57 0.51 -5.21
CA SER A 16 2.55 0.74 -3.77
C SER A 16 1.46 -0.07 -3.10
N VAL A 17 1.68 -0.35 -1.82
CA VAL A 17 0.75 -1.06 -0.96
C VAL A 17 0.21 -0.10 0.10
N ILE A 18 -1.11 -0.16 0.32
CA ILE A 18 -1.79 0.67 1.32
C ILE A 18 -2.38 -0.24 2.39
N TYR A 19 -2.08 0.07 3.65
CA TYR A 19 -2.74 -0.53 4.81
C TYR A 19 -3.97 0.31 5.17
N PHE A 20 -5.14 -0.32 5.22
CA PHE A 20 -6.37 0.38 5.60
C PHE A 20 -6.51 0.42 7.13
N GLU A 21 -6.40 1.62 7.70
CA GLU A 21 -6.45 1.82 9.16
C GLU A 21 -7.87 2.10 9.70
N SER A 22 -8.84 2.33 8.79
CA SER A 22 -10.22 2.83 8.98
C SER A 22 -10.36 4.35 8.73
N ILE A 23 -11.44 4.75 8.03
CA ILE A 23 -11.75 6.15 7.69
C ILE A 23 -13.20 6.51 8.12
N GLY A 24 -13.81 5.73 9.02
CA GLY A 24 -15.22 5.86 9.43
C GLY A 24 -16.10 4.74 8.86
N ALA A 25 -17.43 4.88 8.97
CA ALA A 25 -18.37 3.84 8.57
C ALA A 25 -18.43 3.66 7.03
N ASP A 26 -18.54 2.40 6.60
CA ASP A 26 -18.93 1.94 5.26
C ASP A 26 -18.09 2.40 4.05
N THR A 27 -16.76 2.30 4.17
CA THR A 27 -15.87 2.48 3.01
C THR A 27 -15.91 1.28 2.05
N ILE A 28 -16.02 1.54 0.74
CA ILE A 28 -16.02 0.52 -0.32
C ILE A 28 -14.80 0.74 -1.23
N ALA A 29 -14.12 -0.35 -1.59
CA ALA A 29 -13.03 -0.29 -2.56
C ALA A 29 -13.57 -0.12 -3.98
N SER A 30 -12.93 0.76 -4.76
CA SER A 30 -13.18 0.88 -6.19
C SER A 30 -12.80 -0.41 -6.94
N GLN A 31 -13.42 -0.66 -8.10
CA GLN A 31 -13.20 -1.85 -8.93
C GLN A 31 -11.74 -2.06 -9.39
N ASN A 32 -10.93 -0.99 -9.39
CA ASN A 32 -9.52 -1.04 -9.77
C ASN A 32 -8.57 -1.25 -8.59
N LEU A 33 -9.09 -1.64 -7.42
CA LEU A 33 -8.32 -2.02 -6.25
C LEU A 33 -8.57 -3.49 -5.90
N PHE A 34 -7.49 -4.21 -5.64
CA PHE A 34 -7.59 -5.46 -4.92
C PHE A 34 -7.62 -5.19 -3.42
N VAL A 35 -8.49 -5.93 -2.74
CA VAL A 35 -8.54 -6.01 -1.28
C VAL A 35 -7.97 -7.37 -0.88
N ILE A 36 -6.81 -7.36 -0.24
CA ILE A 36 -6.15 -8.57 0.27
C ILE A 36 -6.32 -8.58 1.78
N ARG A 37 -6.89 -9.67 2.30
CA ARG A 37 -7.15 -9.84 3.73
C ARG A 37 -6.33 -10.99 4.27
N ALA A 38 -5.51 -10.71 5.26
CA ALA A 38 -4.70 -11.72 5.91
C ALA A 38 -5.58 -12.65 6.76
N LYS A 39 -5.19 -13.93 6.81
CA LYS A 39 -5.65 -14.87 7.82
C LYS A 39 -4.76 -14.68 9.05
N ASN A 40 -5.22 -13.86 10.00
CA ASN A 40 -4.40 -13.34 11.10
C ASN A 40 -3.90 -14.40 12.10
N ASP A 41 -4.43 -15.62 12.01
CA ASP A 41 -3.94 -16.82 12.69
C ASP A 41 -2.62 -17.36 12.09
N MET A 42 -2.34 -17.04 10.82
CA MET A 42 -1.13 -17.49 10.11
C MET A 42 -0.18 -16.34 9.78
N VAL A 43 -0.74 -15.20 9.36
CA VAL A 43 0.03 -14.05 8.86
C VAL A 43 -0.60 -12.75 9.33
N LEU A 44 0.18 -11.87 9.96
CA LEU A 44 -0.28 -10.54 10.34
C LEU A 44 -0.46 -9.62 9.12
N SER A 45 -1.57 -8.88 9.05
CA SER A 45 -1.83 -7.93 7.96
C SER A 45 -0.70 -6.93 7.71
N SER A 46 -0.07 -6.40 8.76
CA SER A 46 1.04 -5.46 8.62
C SER A 46 2.28 -6.10 7.99
N TYR A 47 2.58 -7.35 8.37
CA TYR A 47 3.67 -8.13 7.78
C TYR A 47 3.37 -8.51 6.33
N LEU A 48 2.14 -8.94 6.02
CA LEU A 48 1.72 -9.19 4.64
C LEU A 48 1.84 -7.93 3.79
N GLY A 49 1.47 -6.77 4.33
CA GLY A 49 1.65 -5.47 3.67
C GLY A 49 3.12 -5.20 3.33
N TYR A 50 4.02 -5.44 4.28
CA TYR A 50 5.46 -5.36 4.06
C TYR A 50 5.95 -6.30 2.94
N LEU A 51 5.50 -7.56 2.94
CA LEU A 51 5.92 -8.56 1.95
C LEU A 51 5.48 -8.17 0.54
N LEU A 52 4.22 -7.75 0.39
CA LEU A 52 3.65 -7.39 -0.91
C LEU A 52 4.28 -6.13 -1.51
N GLU A 53 4.95 -5.33 -0.69
CA GLU A 53 5.67 -4.13 -1.13
C GLU A 53 7.15 -4.38 -1.44
N GLN A 54 7.64 -5.60 -1.23
CA GLN A 54 9.04 -5.89 -1.55
C GLN A 54 9.29 -5.73 -3.05
N PRO A 55 10.44 -5.15 -3.46
CA PRO A 55 10.75 -4.93 -4.87
C PRO A 55 10.64 -6.20 -5.72
N ALA A 56 11.05 -7.36 -5.18
CA ALA A 56 10.94 -8.64 -5.87
C ALA A 56 9.47 -9.04 -6.13
N ILE A 57 8.57 -8.80 -5.17
CA ILE A 57 7.14 -9.11 -5.30
C ILE A 57 6.45 -8.11 -6.24
N LEU A 58 6.75 -6.82 -6.10
CA LEU A 58 6.27 -5.79 -7.05
C LEU A 58 6.78 -6.06 -8.48
N ALA A 59 8.02 -6.51 -8.63
CA ALA A 59 8.58 -6.91 -9.92
C ALA A 59 7.82 -8.11 -10.51
N GLN A 60 7.46 -9.11 -9.70
CA GLN A 60 6.62 -10.22 -10.15
C GLN A 60 5.23 -9.73 -10.61
N PHE A 61 4.62 -8.76 -9.92
CA PHE A 61 3.38 -8.14 -10.40
C PHE A 61 3.55 -7.46 -11.75
N SER A 62 4.72 -6.86 -11.97
CA SER A 62 5.06 -6.19 -13.22
C SER A 62 5.38 -7.16 -14.37
N GLN A 63 5.87 -8.38 -14.07
CA GLN A 63 6.28 -9.38 -15.07
C GLN A 63 5.13 -10.32 -15.49
N LEU A 64 4.15 -10.55 -14.61
CA LEU A 64 3.03 -11.48 -14.85
C LEU A 64 1.92 -10.93 -15.78
N SER A 65 2.01 -9.65 -16.16
CA SER A 65 1.23 -9.05 -17.24
C SER A 65 1.97 -9.25 -18.56
N GLY A 66 1.78 -10.41 -19.18
CA GLY A 66 2.38 -10.73 -20.48
C GLY A 66 2.04 -9.69 -21.56
N SER A 67 3.02 -9.43 -22.42
CA SER A 67 2.99 -8.63 -23.67
C SER A 67 2.92 -7.10 -23.54
N VAL A 68 3.87 -6.43 -24.21
CA VAL A 68 3.96 -5.13 -24.95
C VAL A 68 2.96 -3.97 -24.67
N SER A 69 1.86 -4.17 -23.97
CA SER A 69 0.90 -3.14 -23.59
C SER A 69 1.39 -2.28 -22.42
N ALA A 70 1.18 -0.97 -22.51
CA ALA A 70 1.55 0.02 -21.49
C ALA A 70 0.81 -0.14 -20.15
N ILE A 71 -0.23 -0.98 -20.10
CA ILE A 71 -1.09 -1.18 -18.92
C ILE A 71 -0.94 -2.61 -18.41
N ARG A 72 -0.35 -2.75 -17.22
CA ARG A 72 -0.12 -4.03 -16.55
C ARG A 72 -1.24 -4.31 -15.57
N ALA A 73 -2.00 -5.38 -15.79
CA ALA A 73 -3.10 -5.78 -14.91
C ALA A 73 -2.68 -6.96 -14.01
N LEU A 74 -2.76 -6.75 -12.70
CA LEU A 74 -2.60 -7.80 -11.71
C LEU A 74 -3.85 -8.71 -11.73
N SER A 75 -3.66 -10.02 -11.69
CA SER A 75 -4.75 -11.00 -11.66
C SER A 75 -4.81 -11.72 -10.32
N VAL A 76 -6.00 -12.19 -9.94
CA VAL A 76 -6.18 -13.02 -8.72
C VAL A 76 -5.33 -14.30 -8.79
N LYS A 77 -5.19 -14.89 -9.99
CA LYS A 77 -4.37 -16.08 -10.24
C LYS A 77 -2.87 -15.83 -10.03
N ALA A 78 -2.39 -14.63 -10.33
CA ALA A 78 -1.01 -14.23 -10.04
C ALA A 78 -0.79 -14.10 -8.52
N LEU A 79 -1.71 -13.42 -7.83
CA LEU A 79 -1.67 -13.27 -6.38
C LEU A 79 -1.71 -14.62 -5.65
N SER A 80 -2.51 -15.57 -6.11
CA SER A 80 -2.64 -16.89 -5.47
C SER A 80 -1.41 -17.79 -5.63
N LYS A 81 -0.48 -17.44 -6.53
CA LYS A 81 0.75 -18.20 -6.79
C LYS A 81 1.98 -17.60 -6.09
N LEU A 82 1.83 -16.48 -5.40
CA LEU A 82 2.93 -15.88 -4.66
C LEU A 82 3.33 -16.80 -3.52
N GLU A 83 4.59 -17.21 -3.54
CA GLU A 83 5.23 -17.83 -2.40
C GLU A 83 5.80 -16.74 -1.52
N LEU A 84 5.30 -16.68 -0.28
CA LEU A 84 5.68 -15.68 0.70
C LEU A 84 6.42 -16.35 1.85
N PRO A 85 7.52 -15.77 2.35
CA PRO A 85 8.23 -16.33 3.50
C PRO A 85 7.32 -16.30 4.73
N CYS A 86 7.25 -17.43 5.43
CA CYS A 86 6.55 -17.55 6.69
C CYS A 86 7.55 -17.59 7.83
N VAL A 87 7.60 -16.51 8.61
CA VAL A 87 8.47 -16.35 9.78
C VAL A 87 7.65 -16.44 11.07
N SER A 88 8.30 -16.49 12.24
CA SER A 88 7.58 -16.59 13.52
C SER A 88 6.65 -15.39 13.75
N MET A 89 5.55 -15.57 14.48
CA MET A 89 4.59 -14.49 14.76
C MET A 89 5.23 -13.27 15.44
N GLU A 90 6.26 -13.49 16.26
CA GLU A 90 7.06 -12.44 16.88
C GLU A 90 7.83 -11.62 15.83
N GLN A 91 8.50 -12.30 14.90
CA GLN A 91 9.23 -11.65 13.80
C GLN A 91 8.27 -10.90 12.86
N GLN A 92 7.12 -11.51 12.54
CA GLN A 92 6.09 -10.85 11.75
C GLN A 92 5.62 -9.55 12.41
N ARG A 93 5.42 -9.56 13.74
CA ARG A 93 5.02 -8.37 14.50
C ARG A 93 6.08 -7.27 14.41
N ALA A 94 7.33 -7.60 14.70
CA ALA A 94 8.43 -6.62 14.67
C ALA A 94 8.58 -5.97 13.28
N ILE A 95 8.58 -6.78 12.22
CA ILE A 95 8.70 -6.29 10.84
C ILE A 95 7.47 -5.48 10.44
N GLY A 96 6.27 -5.99 10.74
CA GLY A 96 5.01 -5.34 10.40
C GLY A 96 4.84 -3.98 11.09
N GLU A 97 5.21 -3.88 12.37
CA GLU A 97 5.19 -2.61 13.11
C GLU A 97 6.17 -1.60 12.52
N LEU A 98 7.40 -2.03 12.21
CA LEU A 98 8.40 -1.17 11.56
C LEU A 98 7.90 -0.65 10.20
N TRP A 99 7.26 -1.51 9.42
CA TRP A 99 6.67 -1.12 8.14
C TRP A 99 5.54 -0.09 8.31
N LEU A 100 4.62 -0.29 9.26
CA LEU A 100 3.56 0.68 9.57
C LEU A 100 4.14 2.03 10.02
N LEU A 101 5.18 2.04 10.85
CA LEU A 101 5.87 3.26 11.25
C LEU A 101 6.50 3.97 10.04
N SER A 102 7.13 3.22 9.14
CA SER A 102 7.66 3.77 7.89
C SER A 102 6.56 4.42 7.02
N LYS A 103 5.39 3.77 6.91
CA LYS A 103 4.23 4.33 6.20
C LYS A 103 3.73 5.63 6.82
N LYS A 104 3.58 5.65 8.15
CA LYS A 104 3.19 6.85 8.88
C LYS A 104 4.19 7.98 8.69
N ARG A 105 5.49 7.69 8.77
CA ARG A 105 6.55 8.67 8.51
C ARG A 105 6.45 9.26 7.10
N GLN A 106 6.30 8.42 6.08
CA GLN A 106 6.15 8.88 4.70
C GLN A 106 4.90 9.76 4.50
N HIS A 107 3.79 9.43 5.17
CA HIS A 107 2.58 10.23 5.12
C HIS A 107 2.78 11.61 5.74
N LEU A 108 3.30 11.68 6.96
CA LEU A 108 3.57 12.94 7.66
C LEU A 108 4.54 13.85 6.90
N LEU A 109 5.58 13.27 6.28
CA LEU A 109 6.52 14.04 5.47
C LEU A 109 5.86 14.65 4.22
N ARG A 110 4.96 13.91 3.57
CA ARG A 110 4.18 14.45 2.43
C ARG A 110 3.25 15.57 2.86
N GLU A 111 2.55 15.39 3.98
CA GLU A 111 1.67 16.44 4.52
C GLU A 111 2.46 17.70 4.86
N TYR A 112 3.60 17.54 5.53
CA TYR A 112 4.50 18.65 5.85
C TYR A 112 4.95 19.41 4.58
N ALA A 113 5.41 18.70 3.55
CA ALA A 113 5.82 19.30 2.29
C ALA A 113 4.67 20.08 1.63
N GLN A 114 3.47 19.48 1.59
CA GLN A 114 2.28 20.12 1.02
C GLN A 114 1.87 21.40 1.77
N GLN A 115 1.92 21.39 3.11
CA GLN A 115 1.60 22.60 3.89
C GLN A 115 2.67 23.69 3.69
N SER A 116 3.95 23.31 3.62
CA SER A 116 5.05 24.24 3.34
C SER A 116 4.86 24.95 1.99
N GLU A 117 4.59 24.19 0.92
CA GLU A 117 4.31 24.74 -0.41
C GLU A 117 3.09 25.68 -0.41
N ARG A 118 2.01 25.28 0.30
CA ARG A 118 0.80 26.10 0.44
C ARG A 118 1.09 27.44 1.12
N LEU A 119 1.89 27.45 2.20
CA LEU A 119 2.26 28.66 2.90
C LEU A 119 3.13 29.58 2.03
N MET A 120 4.09 29.01 1.30
CA MET A 120 4.93 29.76 0.36
C MET A 120 4.09 30.41 -0.75
N ALA A 121 3.13 29.68 -1.33
CA ALA A 121 2.22 30.20 -2.34
C ALA A 121 1.34 31.34 -1.79
N ALA A 122 0.86 31.22 -0.55
CA ALA A 122 0.06 32.25 0.10
C ALA A 122 0.88 33.54 0.34
N LEU A 123 2.09 33.44 0.89
CA LEU A 123 2.99 34.58 1.09
C LEU A 123 3.35 35.27 -0.23
N TYR A 124 3.67 34.49 -1.27
CA TYR A 124 3.96 35.04 -2.59
C TYR A 124 2.77 35.84 -3.16
N SER A 125 1.55 35.32 -2.98
CA SER A 125 0.32 36.01 -3.42
C SER A 125 0.02 37.29 -2.63
N GLU A 126 0.54 37.42 -1.41
CA GLU A 126 0.38 38.60 -0.57
C GLU A 126 1.40 39.69 -0.92
N ILE A 127 2.63 39.31 -1.25
CA ILE A 127 3.71 40.26 -1.65
C ILE A 127 3.46 40.88 -3.02
N LEU A 128 2.78 40.17 -3.93
CA LEU A 128 2.45 40.66 -5.29
C LEU A 128 1.16 41.49 -5.36
N LYS A 129 0.51 41.75 -4.23
CA LYS A 129 -0.59 42.73 -4.12
C LYS A 129 -0.02 44.12 -3.84
#